data_AF-X1R2T9-F1
#
_entry.id   AF-X1R2T9-F1
#
_cell.length_a   1.000
_cell.length_b   1.000
_cell.length_c   1.000
_cell.angle_alpha   90.00
_cell.angle_beta   90.00
_cell.angle_gamma   90.00
#
_symmetry.space_group_name_H-M   'P 1'
#
loop_
_entity.id
_entity.type
_entity.pdbx_description
1 polymer ?
#
loop_
_entity_poly.entity_id
_entity_poly.type
_entity_poly.pdbx_seq_one_letter_code
_entity_poly.pdbx_strand_id
1 'polypeptide(L)' 'MEILNKEVVEATRKKFDEEMKEKVTLLLFTQEPSRLTVPDHLKGQECVFCKETRELLKEVSALSDKIELVIY' A
#
# COMPACT_ATOMS: atom_id res chain seq x y z
N MET A 1 -0.37 2.74 -11.77
CA MET A 1 0.79 1.91 -12.12
C MET A 1 0.51 0.59 -11.44
N GLU A 2 0.29 -0.49 -12.19
CA GLU A 2 0.02 -1.79 -11.57
C GLU A 2 1.33 -2.34 -11.01
N ILE A 3 1.42 -2.45 -9.68
CA ILE A 3 2.61 -2.98 -9.02
C ILE A 3 2.55 -4.51 -8.99
N LEU A 4 1.37 -5.07 -8.69
CA LEU A 4 1.16 -6.50 -8.73
C LEU A 4 0.90 -6.97 -10.16
N ASN A 5 1.61 -8.01 -10.58
CA ASN A 5 1.32 -8.68 -11.85
C ASN A 5 0.08 -9.60 -11.71
N LYS A 6 -0.50 -9.99 -12.86
CA LYS A 6 -1.74 -10.78 -12.90
C LYS A 6 -1.63 -12.14 -12.19
N GLU A 7 -0.51 -12.83 -12.37
CA GLU A 7 -0.27 -14.15 -11.77
C GLU A 7 -0.25 -14.07 -10.23
N VAL A 8 0.45 -13.07 -9.68
CA VAL A 8 0.51 -12.83 -8.23
C VAL A 8 -0.86 -12.43 -7.70
N VAL A 9 -1.62 -11.61 -8.44
CA VAL A 9 -2.99 -11.22 -8.07
C VAL A 9 -3.90 -12.45 -7.94
N GLU A 10 -3.92 -13.32 -8.95
CA GLU A 10 -4.75 -14.52 -8.95
C GLU A 10 -4.35 -15.50 -7.85
N ALA A 11 -3.06 -15.78 -7.71
CA ALA A 11 -2.56 -16.67 -6.66
C ALA A 11 -2.86 -16.15 -5.24
N THR A 12 -2.68 -14.85 -5.02
CA THR A 12 -2.92 -14.20 -3.73
C THR A 12 -4.40 -14.16 -3.39
N ARG A 13 -5.26 -13.81 -4.36
CA ARG A 13 -6.72 -13.83 -4.18
C ARG A 13 -7.21 -15.22 -3.77
N LYS A 14 -6.79 -16.26 -4.50
CA LYS A 14 -7.15 -17.64 -4.17
C LYS A 14 -6.74 -18.01 -2.75
N LYS A 15 -5.52 -17.66 -2.33
CA LYS A 15 -5.04 -17.92 -0.98
C LYS A 15 -5.84 -17.19 0.09
N PHE A 16 -6.20 -15.93 -0.17
CA PHE A 16 -7.06 -15.14 0.71
C PHE A 16 -8.45 -15.78 0.88
N ASP A 17 -9.06 -16.24 -0.21
CA ASP A 17 -10.37 -16.89 -0.17
C ASP A 17 -10.34 -18.23 0.60
N GLU A 18 -9.26 -18.99 0.47
CA GLU A 18 -9.10 -20.31 1.10
C GLU A 18 -8.72 -20.23 2.59
N GLU A 19 -7.79 -19.35 2.95
CA GLU A 19 -7.14 -19.38 4.27
C GLU A 19 -7.54 -18.22 5.19
N MET A 20 -7.98 -17.07 4.67
CA MET A 20 -8.25 -15.89 5.49
C MET A 20 -9.64 -15.98 6.10
N LYS A 21 -9.71 -16.27 7.40
CA LYS A 21 -10.97 -16.45 8.14
C LYS A 21 -11.51 -15.12 8.67
N GLU A 22 -10.64 -14.40 9.37
CA GLU A 22 -10.96 -13.16 10.08
C GLU A 22 -10.65 -11.91 9.25
N LYS A 23 -11.17 -10.77 9.70
CA LYS A 23 -10.81 -9.46 9.13
C LYS A 23 -9.38 -9.07 9.52
N VAL A 24 -8.68 -8.43 8.60
CA VAL A 24 -7.30 -7.98 8.78
C VAL A 24 -7.22 -6.48 8.50
N THR A 25 -6.63 -5.72 9.41
CA THR A 25 -6.39 -4.29 9.22
C THR A 25 -4.92 -4.04 8.91
N LEU A 26 -4.64 -3.45 7.76
CA LEU A 26 -3.32 -2.97 7.36
C LEU A 26 -3.17 -1.51 7.78
N LEU A 27 -2.22 -1.23 8.67
CA LEU A 27 -1.91 0.13 9.12
C LEU A 27 -0.70 0.65 8.33
N LEU A 28 -0.92 1.62 7.44
CA LEU A 28 0.12 2.28 6.67
C LEU A 28 0.48 3.61 7.32
N PHE A 29 1.67 3.71 7.88
CA PHE A 29 2.28 4.98 8.26
C PHE A 29 3.06 5.53 7.07
N THR A 30 2.64 6.66 6.54
CA THR A 30 3.27 7.24 5.35
C THR A 30 3.53 8.73 5.51
N GLN A 31 4.32 9.30 4.60
CA GLN A 31 4.57 10.73 4.55
C GLN A 31 3.91 11.28 3.29
N GLU A 32 3.07 12.32 3.43
CA GLU A 32 2.57 13.03 2.25
C GLU A 32 3.71 13.79 1.57
N PRO A 33 3.75 13.82 0.23
CA PRO A 33 4.70 14.66 -0.48
C PRO A 33 4.49 16.13 -0.08
N SER A 34 5.58 16.82 0.26
CA SER A 34 5.55 18.25 0.59
C SER A 34 4.92 19.02 -0.56
N ARG A 35 3.90 19.83 -0.27
CA ARG A 35 3.29 20.76 -1.24
C ARG A 35 4.18 21.97 -1.52
N LEU A 36 5.20 22.19 -0.69
CA LEU A 36 6.15 23.28 -0.81
C LEU A 36 7.42 22.75 -1.48
N THR A 37 7.84 23.42 -2.55
CA THR A 37 9.18 23.25 -3.12
C THR A 37 10.19 23.87 -2.17
N VAL A 38 10.78 23.05 -1.31
CA VAL A 38 11.82 23.48 -0.37
C VAL A 38 13.21 23.34 -0.99
N PRO A 39 14.13 24.28 -0.73
CA PRO A 39 15.53 24.14 -1.10
C PRO A 39 16.13 22.82 -0.59
N ASP A 40 17.04 22.22 -1.35
CA ASP A 40 17.56 20.87 -1.04
C ASP A 40 18.20 20.74 0.35
N HIS A 41 18.79 21.82 0.87
CA HIS A 41 19.38 21.86 2.22
C HIS A 41 18.35 21.90 3.36
N LEU A 42 17.07 22.11 3.05
CA LEU A 42 15.93 22.09 3.99
C LEU A 42 14.99 20.90 3.74
N LYS A 43 15.26 20.08 2.73
CA LYS A 43 14.52 18.83 2.53
C LYS A 43 14.80 17.92 3.73
N GLY A 44 13.75 17.56 4.45
CA GLY A 44 13.81 16.42 5.38
C GLY A 44 14.16 15.13 4.62
N GLN A 45 14.30 14.01 5.32
CA GLN A 45 14.44 12.72 4.65
C GLN A 45 13.20 12.45 3.79
N GLU A 46 13.34 12.57 2.47
CA GLU A 46 12.28 12.23 1.52
C GLU A 46 12.03 10.72 1.56
N CYS A 47 10.77 10.34 1.79
CA CYS A 47 10.37 8.93 1.75
C CYS A 47 10.27 8.46 0.29
N VAL A 48 11.37 7.89 -0.22
CA VAL A 48 11.52 7.47 -1.62
C VAL A 48 10.42 6.51 -2.08
N PHE A 49 9.94 5.63 -1.19
CA PHE A 49 9.00 4.55 -1.53
C PHE A 49 7.58 4.73 -0.98
N CYS A 50 7.28 5.85 -0.32
CA CYS A 50 5.97 6.04 0.32
C CYS A 50 4.82 5.98 -0.69
N LYS A 51 5.05 6.46 -1.92
CA LYS A 51 4.06 6.42 -2.99
C LYS A 51 3.82 4.99 -3.48
N GLU A 52 4.89 4.26 -3.77
CA GLU A 52 4.86 2.88 -4.26
C GLU A 52 4.26 1.94 -3.22
N THR A 53 4.66 2.06 -1.95
CA THR A 53 4.09 1.28 -0.85
C THR A 53 2.61 1.56 -0.68
N ARG A 54 2.17 2.82 -0.80
CA ARG A 54 0.74 3.18 -0.74
C ARG A 54 -0.06 2.51 -1.85
N GLU A 55 0.41 2.57 -3.09
CA GLU A 55 -0.28 1.96 -4.23
C GLU A 55 -0.31 0.43 -4.11
N LEU A 56 0.80 -0.19 -3.68
CA LEU A 56 0.87 -1.63 -3.45
C LEU A 56 -0.15 -2.07 -2.40
N LEU A 57 -0.22 -1.39 -1.25
CA LEU A 57 -1.16 -1.78 -0.19
C LEU A 57 -2.61 -1.55 -0.58
N LYS A 58 -2.91 -0.53 -1.39
CA LYS A 58 -4.25 -0.35 -1.99
C LYS A 58 -4.60 -1.53 -2.88
N GLU A 59 -3.70 -1.93 -3.77
CA GLU A 59 -3.90 -3.09 -4.66
C GLU A 59 -4.16 -4.36 -3.84
N VAL A 60 -3.35 -4.62 -2.80
CA VAL A 60 -3.53 -5.77 -1.90
C VAL A 60 -4.87 -5.71 -1.17
N SER A 61 -5.26 -4.55 -0.63
CA SER A 61 -6.55 -4.41 0.07
C SER A 61 -7.75 -4.64 -0.86
N ALA A 62 -7.61 -4.35 -2.15
CA ALA A 62 -8.65 -4.62 -3.14
C ALA A 62 -8.78 -6.11 -3.53
N LEU A 63 -7.84 -6.97 -3.10
CA LEU A 63 -7.90 -8.41 -3.38
C LEU A 63 -8.90 -9.15 -2.51
N SER A 64 -9.26 -8.63 -1.34
CA SER A 64 -10.26 -9.23 -0.46
C SER A 64 -11.00 -8.18 0.37
N ASP A 65 -12.31 -8.36 0.46
CA ASP A 65 -13.26 -7.63 1.30
C ASP A 65 -13.02 -7.76 2.81
N LYS A 66 -12.18 -8.70 3.25
CA LYS A 66 -11.77 -8.85 4.64
C LYS A 66 -10.58 -7.97 5.03
N ILE A 67 -9.93 -7.32 4.07
CA ILE A 67 -8.76 -6.48 4.31
C ILE A 67 -9.20 -5.01 4.36
N GLU A 68 -8.94 -4.36 5.49
CA GLU A 68 -9.14 -2.93 5.66
C GLU A 68 -7.79 -2.22 5.64
N LEU A 69 -7.62 -1.21 4.80
CA LEU A 69 -6.41 -0.38 4.76
C LEU A 69 -6.68 0.95 5.47
N VAL A 70 -5.94 1.22 6.55
CA VAL A 70 -5.96 2.49 7.28
C VAL A 70 -4.64 3.21 7.05
N ILE A 71 -4.71 4.48 6.65
CA ILE A 71 -3.53 5.29 6.31
C ILE A 71 -3.41 6.42 7.34
N TYR A 72 -2.23 6.54 7.95
CA TYR A 72 -1.82 7.57 8.89
C TYR A 72 -0.72 8.46 8.30
#